data_AF-A0A845FNP3-F1
#
_entry.id   AF-A0A845FNP3-F1
#
_cell.length_a   1.000
_cell.length_b   1.000
_cell.length_c   1.000
_cell.angle_alpha   90.00
_cell.angle_beta   90.00
_cell.angle_gamma   90.00
#
_symmetry.space_group_name_H-M   'P 1'
#
loop_
_entity.id
_entity.type
_entity.pdbx_description
1 polymer ?
#
loop_
_entity_poly.entity_id
_entity_poly.type
_entity_poly.pdbx_seq_one_letter_code
_entity_poly.pdbx_strand_id
1 'polypeptide(L)'
;MKYIVFLLIVLIPSVCLSGETTICNDNDRCINTETNARFGFTFTPSYKNQYQIDLLDIDASCEDDAIPATDKVPLPKNSYFRQTLDKDAQTSNELMVHVYELDKVDDGDANTDNTEYTIEKYFSAPHKVCLNGKHRVQKSNYKRVGGVSTGVLVVPFKLRDGDLYSDSTIGPYLSYKWEVIEILATAGLSQISVSEVGTEDVESETGLTAAIGINFEIDKNWDVALLLGADHLSGDKGDEWEYQDDIWISFGIGFNFTR
;
A
#
# COMPACT_ATOMS: atom_id res chain seq x y z
N MET A 1 -12.32 32.85 -21.87
CA MET A 1 -12.02 31.54 -21.27
C MET A 1 -11.85 31.74 -19.77
N LYS A 2 -12.61 31.02 -18.93
CA LYS A 2 -12.47 31.09 -17.48
C LYS A 2 -11.50 29.99 -17.07
N TYR A 3 -10.28 30.35 -16.69
CA TYR A 3 -9.33 29.40 -16.10
C TYR A 3 -9.89 28.93 -14.76
N ILE A 4 -10.30 27.67 -14.69
CA ILE A 4 -10.53 26.99 -13.41
C ILE A 4 -9.15 26.54 -12.96
N VAL A 5 -8.49 27.37 -12.16
CA VAL A 5 -7.27 26.98 -11.45
C VAL A 5 -7.68 25.95 -10.41
N PHE A 6 -7.52 24.66 -10.72
CA PHE A 6 -7.57 23.60 -9.74
C PHE A 6 -6.28 23.70 -8.90
N LEU A 7 -6.31 24.56 -7.89
CA LEU A 7 -5.28 24.56 -6.85
C LEU A 7 -5.51 23.30 -6.01
N LEU A 8 -4.96 22.17 -6.45
CA LEU A 8 -4.85 20.97 -5.65
C LEU A 8 -3.82 21.25 -4.55
N ILE A 9 -4.30 21.81 -3.44
CA ILE A 9 -3.48 21.95 -2.23
C ILE A 9 -3.28 20.54 -1.68
N VAL A 10 -2.22 19.87 -2.15
CA VAL A 10 -1.65 18.72 -1.45
C VAL A 10 -1.06 19.28 -0.18
N LEU A 11 -1.89 19.42 0.86
CA LEU A 11 -1.41 19.59 2.22
C LEU A 11 -0.62 18.32 2.53
N ILE A 12 0.69 18.36 2.33
CA ILE A 12 1.60 17.40 2.94
C ILE A 12 1.52 17.73 4.44
N PRO A 13 0.81 16.96 5.28
CA PRO A 13 0.86 17.24 6.70
C PRO A 13 2.32 17.10 7.11
N SER A 14 2.91 18.15 7.70
CA SER A 14 4.11 17.97 8.50
C SER A 14 3.73 16.95 9.58
N VAL A 15 4.16 15.70 9.37
CA VAL A 15 4.00 14.63 10.34
C VAL A 15 4.95 14.97 11.48
N CYS A 16 4.47 15.83 12.39
CA CYS A 16 5.07 15.99 13.69
C CYS A 16 4.91 14.65 14.40
N LEU A 17 6.00 13.91 14.52
CA LEU A 17 6.13 12.76 15.41
C LEU A 17 6.00 13.28 16.85
N SER A 18 4.77 13.48 17.32
CA SER A 18 4.52 13.67 18.75
C SER A 18 4.85 12.36 19.46
N GLY A 19 5.74 12.42 20.45
CA GLY A 19 6.09 11.25 21.26
C GLY A 19 4.85 10.65 21.91
N GLU A 20 4.46 9.45 21.46
CA GLU A 20 3.33 8.70 21.97
C GLU A 20 3.76 7.90 23.21
N THR A 21 2.90 7.91 24.23
CA THR A 21 3.08 7.13 25.45
C THR A 21 2.73 5.68 25.19
N THR A 22 3.75 4.86 25.04
CA THR A 22 3.64 3.41 24.97
C THR A 22 3.06 2.86 26.28
N ILE A 23 1.91 2.19 26.23
CA ILE A 23 1.40 1.40 27.37
C ILE A 23 1.93 -0.02 27.18
N CYS A 24 2.88 -0.41 28.03
CA CYS A 24 3.43 -1.76 28.06
C CYS A 24 2.77 -2.54 29.20
N ASN A 25 2.41 -3.79 28.95
CA ASN A 25 1.97 -4.69 30.03
C ASN A 25 3.18 -5.30 30.76
N ASP A 26 2.93 -5.98 31.87
CA ASP A 26 3.96 -6.60 32.74
C ASP A 26 4.79 -7.71 32.04
N ASN A 27 4.47 -8.06 30.78
CA ASN A 27 5.18 -9.04 29.96
C ASN A 27 6.02 -8.37 28.85
N ASP A 28 6.43 -7.11 29.03
CA ASP A 28 7.19 -6.31 28.06
C ASP A 28 6.52 -6.17 26.67
N ARG A 29 5.20 -6.42 26.59
CA ARG A 29 4.44 -6.19 25.37
C ARG A 29 3.87 -4.78 25.38
N CYS A 30 4.50 -3.96 24.57
CA CYS A 30 4.09 -2.60 24.29
C CYS A 30 3.03 -2.62 23.17
N ILE A 31 1.76 -2.46 23.54
CA ILE A 31 0.68 -2.27 22.57
C ILE A 31 0.61 -0.76 22.30
N ASN A 32 0.92 -0.35 21.07
CA ASN A 32 0.57 0.98 20.61
C ASN A 32 -0.95 1.04 20.49
N THR A 33 -1.60 1.47 21.58
CA THR A 33 -3.06 1.52 21.70
C THR A 33 -3.68 2.57 20.78
N GLU A 34 -2.90 3.50 20.24
CA GLU A 34 -3.38 4.41 19.21
C GLU A 34 -2.30 4.68 18.16
N THR A 35 -2.34 3.95 17.04
CA THR A 35 -2.12 4.62 15.74
C THR A 35 -3.47 4.99 15.14
N ASN A 36 -4.33 5.62 15.95
CA ASN A 36 -5.26 6.60 15.41
C ASN A 36 -4.43 7.84 15.08
N ALA A 37 -3.58 7.74 14.05
CA ALA A 37 -3.17 8.91 13.32
C ALA A 37 -4.44 9.73 13.11
N ARG A 38 -4.38 11.05 13.24
CA ARG A 38 -5.56 11.94 13.13
C ARG A 38 -6.36 11.75 11.81
N PHE A 39 -5.84 10.94 10.88
CA PHE A 39 -6.42 10.48 9.62
C PHE A 39 -6.38 8.95 9.38
N GLY A 40 -6.07 8.10 10.37
CA GLY A 40 -6.12 6.63 10.28
C GLY A 40 -5.03 5.95 9.42
N PHE A 41 -4.01 6.68 8.96
CA PHE A 41 -2.93 6.10 8.15
C PHE A 41 -1.93 5.32 9.01
N THR A 42 -1.81 4.02 8.77
CA THR A 42 -0.71 3.18 9.26
C THR A 42 0.26 2.86 8.13
N PHE A 43 1.57 2.97 8.39
CA PHE A 43 2.60 2.50 7.44
C PHE A 43 2.71 0.98 7.43
N THR A 44 2.25 0.32 8.49
CA THR A 44 2.33 -1.12 8.64
C THR A 44 1.36 -1.81 7.67
N PRO A 45 1.84 -2.78 6.88
CA PRO A 45 0.97 -3.61 6.06
C PRO A 45 -0.12 -4.27 6.91
N SER A 46 -1.36 -4.05 6.52
CA SER A 46 -2.53 -4.68 7.13
C SER A 46 -3.12 -5.67 6.14
N TYR A 47 -3.56 -6.81 6.65
CA TYR A 47 -4.08 -7.91 5.86
C TYR A 47 -5.47 -8.31 6.36
N LYS A 48 -6.30 -8.80 5.43
CA LYS A 48 -7.61 -9.39 5.69
C LYS A 48 -7.63 -10.78 5.11
N ASN A 49 -7.94 -11.79 5.91
CA ASN A 49 -8.09 -13.15 5.38
C ASN A 49 -9.45 -13.33 4.69
N GLN A 50 -9.44 -14.05 3.57
CA GLN A 50 -10.63 -14.37 2.77
C GLN A 50 -11.26 -15.71 3.20
N TYR A 51 -10.44 -16.61 3.74
CA TYR A 51 -10.83 -17.91 4.27
C TYR A 51 -10.30 -18.05 5.69
N GLN A 52 -10.82 -19.01 6.44
CA GLN A 52 -10.19 -19.40 7.69
C GLN A 52 -8.74 -19.82 7.43
N ILE A 53 -7.82 -19.29 8.22
CA ILE A 53 -6.40 -19.64 8.16
C ILE A 53 -5.94 -20.11 9.53
N ASP A 54 -5.04 -21.08 9.56
CA ASP A 54 -4.40 -21.48 10.81
C ASP A 54 -3.15 -20.63 11.00
N LEU A 55 -3.16 -19.78 12.02
CA LEU A 55 -1.94 -19.18 12.53
C LEU A 55 -1.26 -20.17 13.48
N LEU A 56 0.02 -19.97 13.72
CA LEU A 56 0.77 -20.73 14.71
C LEU A 56 1.08 -19.88 15.93
N ASP A 57 1.25 -20.54 17.08
CA ASP A 57 1.94 -19.94 18.22
C ASP A 57 3.36 -19.47 17.81
N ILE A 58 3.88 -18.44 18.48
CA ILE A 58 5.20 -17.86 18.21
C ILE A 58 6.31 -18.90 18.36
N ASP A 59 6.15 -19.82 19.31
CA ASP A 59 7.15 -20.85 19.63
C ASP A 59 7.09 -22.06 18.68
N ALA A 60 6.03 -22.20 17.88
CA ALA A 60 5.88 -23.29 16.93
C ALA A 60 6.69 -23.05 15.65
N SER A 61 7.28 -24.12 15.11
CA SER A 61 8.12 -24.08 13.91
C SER A 61 7.30 -24.36 12.65
N CYS A 62 7.48 -23.56 11.60
CA CYS A 62 6.83 -23.78 10.30
C CYS A 62 7.32 -25.03 9.54
N GLU A 63 8.47 -25.58 9.95
CA GLU A 63 9.12 -26.72 9.28
C GLU A 63 8.80 -28.06 9.96
N ASP A 64 8.18 -28.05 11.14
CA ASP A 64 7.92 -29.26 11.89
C ASP A 64 6.87 -30.12 11.17
N ASP A 65 7.12 -31.43 11.12
CA ASP A 65 6.26 -32.37 10.41
C ASP A 65 4.89 -32.55 11.06
N ALA A 66 4.81 -32.33 12.36
CA ALA A 66 3.63 -32.52 13.17
C ALA A 66 3.54 -31.43 14.23
N ILE A 67 2.77 -30.38 13.92
CA ILE A 67 2.41 -29.35 14.91
C ILE A 67 1.16 -29.80 15.67
N PRO A 68 1.21 -29.87 17.01
CA PRO A 68 0.05 -30.10 17.86
C PRO A 68 -1.13 -29.18 17.51
N ALA A 69 -2.37 -29.68 17.61
CA ALA A 69 -3.55 -28.86 17.36
C ALA A 69 -3.67 -27.67 18.34
N THR A 70 -3.03 -27.77 19.51
CA THR A 70 -2.95 -26.70 20.52
C THR A 70 -2.17 -25.49 20.04
N ASP A 71 -1.23 -25.69 19.13
CA ASP A 71 -0.30 -24.66 18.66
C ASP A 71 -0.82 -24.00 17.38
N LYS A 72 -1.98 -24.46 16.89
CA LYS A 72 -2.70 -23.86 15.77
C LYS A 72 -3.82 -22.97 16.31
N VAL A 73 -3.78 -21.71 15.93
CA VAL A 73 -4.79 -20.71 16.26
C VAL A 73 -5.62 -20.45 15.01
N PRO A 74 -6.82 -21.06 14.88
CA PRO A 74 -7.66 -20.84 13.72
C PRO A 74 -8.17 -19.40 13.74
N LEU A 75 -7.85 -18.64 12.69
CA LEU A 75 -8.30 -17.28 12.48
C LEU A 75 -9.54 -17.31 11.56
N PRO A 76 -10.72 -16.89 12.05
CA PRO A 76 -11.96 -16.83 11.26
C PRO A 76 -11.79 -15.99 9.99
N LYS A 77 -12.55 -16.30 8.93
CA LYS A 77 -12.57 -15.47 7.70
C LYS A 77 -12.87 -14.00 8.02
N ASN A 78 -12.46 -13.07 7.15
CA ASN A 78 -12.66 -11.61 7.28
C ASN A 78 -12.04 -10.98 8.54
N SER A 79 -11.12 -11.67 9.21
CA SER A 79 -10.31 -11.11 10.28
C SER A 79 -9.16 -10.27 9.72
N TYR A 80 -8.70 -9.33 10.52
CA TYR A 80 -7.63 -8.42 10.16
C TYR A 80 -6.42 -8.58 11.06
N PHE A 81 -5.25 -8.62 10.43
CA PHE A 81 -3.97 -8.74 11.12
C PHE A 81 -2.92 -7.82 10.49
N ARG A 82 -1.97 -7.38 11.31
CA ARG A 82 -0.86 -6.50 10.95
C ARG A 82 0.45 -7.24 11.15
N GLN A 83 1.37 -7.06 10.22
CA GLN A 83 2.75 -7.50 10.39
C GLN A 83 3.42 -6.73 11.54
N THR A 84 4.22 -7.40 12.35
CA THR A 84 5.04 -6.70 13.36
C THR A 84 6.05 -5.77 12.68
N LEU A 85 6.47 -4.70 13.36
CA LEU A 85 7.54 -3.82 12.87
C LEU A 85 8.94 -4.36 13.18
N ASP A 86 9.02 -5.39 14.03
CA ASP A 86 10.27 -6.07 14.35
C ASP A 86 10.77 -6.86 13.13
N LYS A 87 11.87 -6.38 12.54
CA LYS A 87 12.50 -7.01 11.37
C LYS A 87 13.24 -8.30 11.74
N ASP A 88 13.75 -8.38 12.97
CA ASP A 88 14.54 -9.52 13.44
C ASP A 88 13.62 -10.71 13.75
N ALA A 89 12.36 -10.43 14.08
CA ALA A 89 11.31 -11.42 14.26
C ALA A 89 10.74 -11.99 12.94
N GLN A 90 11.22 -11.55 11.77
CA GLN A 90 10.68 -11.97 10.47
C GLN A 90 11.74 -12.69 9.65
N THR A 91 11.34 -13.80 9.04
CA THR A 91 12.23 -14.57 8.17
C THR A 91 11.62 -14.73 6.78
N SER A 92 12.38 -15.27 5.84
CA SER A 92 11.84 -15.62 4.51
C SER A 92 10.75 -16.70 4.57
N ASN A 93 10.65 -17.42 5.69
CA ASN A 93 9.73 -18.56 5.84
C ASN A 93 8.54 -18.23 6.74
N GLU A 94 8.61 -17.19 7.57
CA GLU A 94 7.57 -16.88 8.54
C GLU A 94 7.41 -15.38 8.76
N LEU A 95 6.16 -15.01 9.06
CA LEU A 95 5.73 -13.64 9.30
C LEU A 95 5.06 -13.56 10.67
N MET A 96 5.58 -12.71 11.54
CA MET A 96 4.95 -12.43 12.82
C MET A 96 3.86 -11.37 12.67
N VAL A 97 2.66 -11.66 13.17
CA VAL A 97 1.47 -10.84 12.99
C VAL A 97 0.71 -10.60 14.29
N HIS A 98 0.06 -9.44 14.40
CA HIS A 98 -0.89 -9.12 15.45
C HIS A 98 -2.29 -9.05 14.87
N VAL A 99 -3.21 -9.82 15.42
CA VAL A 99 -4.63 -9.71 15.09
C VAL A 99 -5.20 -8.50 15.82
N TYR A 100 -6.01 -7.69 15.14
CA TYR A 100 -6.58 -6.48 15.73
C TYR A 100 -8.08 -6.32 15.46
N GLU A 101 -8.65 -7.12 14.56
CA GLU A 101 -10.07 -7.15 14.27
C GLU A 101 -10.48 -8.56 13.81
N LEU A 102 -11.66 -9.01 14.20
CA LEU A 102 -12.24 -10.30 13.80
C LEU A 102 -13.64 -10.07 13.27
N ASP A 103 -14.05 -10.85 12.27
CA ASP A 103 -15.46 -10.99 11.94
C ASP A 103 -16.17 -11.78 13.04
N LYS A 104 -17.49 -11.65 13.15
CA LYS A 104 -18.26 -12.38 14.17
C LYS A 104 -17.98 -13.87 14.06
N VAL A 105 -17.46 -14.45 15.15
CA VAL A 105 -17.29 -15.89 15.27
C VAL A 105 -18.69 -16.49 15.42
N ASP A 106 -19.21 -17.03 14.34
CA ASP A 106 -20.48 -17.77 14.36
C ASP A 106 -20.21 -19.18 14.90
N ASP A 107 -19.91 -19.26 16.19
CA ASP A 107 -19.46 -20.51 16.82
C ASP A 107 -20.61 -21.47 17.14
N GLY A 108 -21.83 -21.16 16.69
CA GLY A 108 -23.04 -21.97 16.98
C GLY A 108 -23.42 -22.05 18.47
N ASP A 109 -22.58 -21.51 19.35
CA ASP A 109 -22.77 -21.49 20.79
C ASP A 109 -23.42 -20.18 21.18
N ALA A 110 -24.71 -20.25 21.49
CA ALA A 110 -25.62 -19.11 21.64
C ALA A 110 -25.35 -18.23 22.88
N ASN A 111 -24.16 -18.27 23.48
CA ASN A 111 -24.00 -17.77 24.84
C ASN A 111 -22.68 -17.08 25.21
N THR A 112 -21.93 -16.53 24.26
CA THR A 112 -20.76 -15.74 24.65
C THR A 112 -20.38 -14.63 23.66
N ASP A 113 -20.91 -13.44 23.92
CA ASP A 113 -20.16 -12.17 23.82
C ASP A 113 -18.95 -12.22 24.77
N ASN A 114 -18.03 -13.18 24.60
CA ASN A 114 -16.84 -13.29 25.44
C ASN A 114 -15.70 -12.49 24.80
N THR A 115 -15.90 -11.18 24.80
CA THR A 115 -14.90 -10.18 24.42
C THR A 115 -13.56 -10.46 25.11
N GLU A 116 -13.58 -10.93 26.37
CA GLU A 116 -12.39 -11.30 27.14
C GLU A 116 -11.65 -12.50 26.53
N TYR A 117 -12.36 -13.60 26.22
CA TYR A 117 -11.77 -14.75 25.52
C TYR A 117 -11.17 -14.37 24.16
N THR A 118 -11.86 -13.49 23.42
CA THR A 118 -11.39 -13.03 22.11
C THR A 118 -10.11 -12.21 22.23
N ILE A 119 -10.06 -11.28 23.19
CA ILE A 119 -8.89 -10.47 23.49
C ILE A 119 -7.72 -11.37 23.90
N GLU A 120 -7.95 -12.29 24.84
CA GLU A 120 -6.91 -13.17 25.36
C GLU A 120 -6.35 -14.09 24.26
N LYS A 121 -7.21 -14.68 23.43
CA LYS A 121 -6.79 -15.63 22.40
C LYS A 121 -6.11 -14.98 21.21
N TYR A 122 -6.64 -13.88 20.70
CA TYR A 122 -6.20 -13.31 19.42
C TYR A 122 -5.38 -12.04 19.57
N PHE A 123 -5.69 -11.18 20.54
CA PHE A 123 -5.13 -9.82 20.61
C PHE A 123 -3.99 -9.68 21.63
N SER A 124 -3.91 -10.57 22.62
CA SER A 124 -2.89 -10.52 23.68
C SER A 124 -1.48 -10.86 23.18
N ALA A 125 -1.38 -11.60 22.08
CA ALA A 125 -0.15 -12.17 21.57
C ALA A 125 0.04 -12.03 20.06
N PRO A 126 1.30 -11.87 19.61
CA PRO A 126 1.63 -12.08 18.21
C PRO A 126 1.48 -13.56 17.87
N HIS A 127 1.10 -13.81 16.62
CA HIS A 127 0.99 -15.12 16.02
C HIS A 127 1.92 -15.22 14.83
N LYS A 128 2.19 -16.44 14.38
CA LYS A 128 3.07 -16.72 13.26
C LYS A 128 2.28 -17.19 12.04
N VAL A 129 2.55 -16.57 10.90
CA VAL A 129 2.05 -16.98 9.58
C VAL A 129 3.19 -17.63 8.82
N CYS A 130 3.07 -18.93 8.51
CA CYS A 130 4.06 -19.63 7.70
C CYS A 130 3.91 -19.27 6.22
N LEU A 131 4.97 -18.74 5.62
CA LEU A 131 5.06 -18.39 4.21
C LEU A 131 5.51 -19.57 3.35
N ASN A 132 6.27 -20.50 3.94
CA ASN A 132 6.79 -21.72 3.34
C ASN A 132 6.52 -22.93 4.25
N GLY A 133 6.93 -24.13 3.81
CA GLY A 133 6.80 -25.36 4.60
C GLY A 133 5.44 -26.06 4.50
N LYS A 134 5.24 -27.07 5.34
CA LYS A 134 4.01 -27.90 5.38
C LYS A 134 2.80 -27.15 5.96
N HIS A 135 3.06 -26.18 6.83
CA HIS A 135 2.05 -25.36 7.48
C HIS A 135 1.82 -24.02 6.77
N ARG A 136 2.27 -23.90 5.51
CA ARG A 136 2.16 -22.70 4.71
C ARG A 136 0.71 -22.21 4.62
N VAL A 137 0.50 -20.96 5.03
CA VAL A 137 -0.72 -20.21 4.71
C VAL A 137 -0.58 -19.69 3.29
N GLN A 138 -1.47 -20.13 2.39
CA GLN A 138 -1.43 -19.67 1.02
C GLN A 138 -1.71 -18.17 0.96
N LYS A 139 -0.95 -17.43 0.14
CA LYS A 139 -1.17 -15.99 -0.07
C LYS A 139 -2.58 -15.71 -0.61
N SER A 140 -3.18 -16.64 -1.37
CA SER A 140 -4.57 -16.55 -1.81
C SER A 140 -5.60 -16.57 -0.68
N ASN A 141 -5.19 -16.92 0.56
CA ASN A 141 -6.09 -16.94 1.70
C ASN A 141 -6.19 -15.59 2.42
N TYR A 142 -5.35 -14.62 2.06
CA TYR A 142 -5.39 -13.29 2.65
C TYR A 142 -4.93 -12.21 1.67
N LYS A 143 -5.57 -11.05 1.72
CA LYS A 143 -5.22 -9.90 0.89
C LYS A 143 -4.70 -8.77 1.77
N ARG A 144 -3.75 -8.00 1.25
CA ARG A 144 -3.36 -6.73 1.88
C ARG A 144 -4.49 -5.72 1.70
N VAL A 145 -4.93 -5.11 2.79
CA VAL A 145 -6.04 -4.12 2.86
C VAL A 145 -5.61 -2.78 3.46
N GLY A 146 -4.33 -2.65 3.82
CA GLY A 146 -3.77 -1.45 4.43
C GLY A 146 -2.27 -1.34 4.25
N GLY A 147 -1.76 -0.14 4.48
CA GLY A 147 -0.33 0.17 4.53
C GLY A 147 0.17 0.93 3.32
N VAL A 148 1.40 1.44 3.45
CA VAL A 148 2.08 2.22 2.41
C VAL A 148 2.90 1.31 1.50
N SER A 149 2.88 1.55 0.19
CA SER A 149 3.81 0.91 -0.75
C SER A 149 4.69 1.96 -1.45
N THR A 150 5.88 1.54 -1.85
CA THR A 150 6.78 2.36 -2.66
C THR A 150 7.32 1.56 -3.83
N GLY A 151 7.63 2.27 -4.92
CA GLY A 151 8.10 1.64 -6.14
C GLY A 151 8.61 2.63 -7.18
N VAL A 152 8.85 2.12 -8.38
CA VAL A 152 9.11 2.93 -9.58
C VAL A 152 7.93 2.77 -10.51
N LEU A 153 7.48 3.90 -11.06
CA LEU A 153 6.39 3.98 -12.01
C LEU A 153 6.94 4.45 -13.36
N VAL A 154 6.54 3.74 -14.43
CA VAL A 154 6.82 4.13 -15.80
C VAL A 154 5.49 4.49 -16.48
N VAL A 155 5.43 5.67 -17.09
CA VAL A 155 4.26 6.19 -17.80
C VAL A 155 4.66 6.40 -19.26
N PRO A 156 4.29 5.50 -20.19
CA PRO A 156 4.89 5.48 -21.53
C PRO A 156 4.17 6.32 -22.58
N PHE A 157 2.97 6.82 -22.29
CA PHE A 157 2.23 7.75 -23.16
C PHE A 157 1.40 8.67 -22.26
N LYS A 158 0.94 9.79 -22.80
CA LYS A 158 0.10 10.75 -22.09
C LYS A 158 -0.98 11.25 -23.04
N LEU A 159 -2.21 11.36 -22.55
CA LEU A 159 -3.31 11.96 -23.29
C LEU A 159 -3.49 13.41 -22.85
N ARG A 160 -3.38 14.34 -23.80
CA ARG A 160 -3.61 15.78 -23.59
C ARG A 160 -4.61 16.26 -24.62
N ASP A 161 -5.67 16.92 -24.16
CA ASP A 161 -6.78 17.40 -25.00
C ASP A 161 -7.35 16.37 -26.02
N GLY A 162 -7.27 15.08 -25.70
CA GLY A 162 -7.73 13.99 -26.58
C GLY A 162 -6.65 13.41 -27.52
N ASP A 163 -5.49 14.05 -27.63
CA ASP A 163 -4.36 13.59 -28.42
C ASP A 163 -3.41 12.70 -27.60
N LEU A 164 -2.85 11.68 -28.24
CA LEU A 164 -1.96 10.70 -27.62
C LEU A 164 -0.49 11.02 -27.93
N TYR A 165 0.29 11.30 -26.89
CA TYR A 165 1.72 11.59 -26.99
C TYR A 165 2.54 10.42 -26.45
N SER A 166 3.63 10.06 -27.14
CA SER A 166 4.57 9.01 -26.72
C SER A 166 5.60 9.52 -25.71
N ASP A 167 5.16 10.37 -24.78
CA ASP A 167 6.02 10.93 -23.76
C ASP A 167 6.26 9.90 -22.65
N SER A 168 7.53 9.66 -22.36
CA SER A 168 7.91 8.70 -21.32
C SER A 168 8.24 9.42 -20.03
N THR A 169 7.62 9.00 -18.93
CA THR A 169 7.96 9.43 -17.57
C THR A 169 8.46 8.25 -16.76
N ILE A 170 9.47 8.52 -15.94
CA ILE A 170 9.95 7.61 -14.91
C ILE A 170 10.07 8.37 -13.58
N GLY A 171 9.55 7.78 -12.51
CA GLY A 171 9.64 8.38 -11.18
C GLY A 171 9.37 7.40 -10.04
N PRO A 172 9.87 7.72 -8.83
CA PRO A 172 9.42 7.04 -7.63
C PRO A 172 7.94 7.33 -7.38
N TYR A 173 7.20 6.33 -6.91
CA TYR A 173 5.84 6.51 -6.42
C TYR A 173 5.71 6.09 -4.95
N LEU A 174 4.75 6.73 -4.28
CA LEU A 174 4.26 6.38 -2.96
C LEU A 174 2.77 6.08 -3.09
N SER A 175 2.31 4.96 -2.55
CA SER A 175 0.89 4.62 -2.55
C SER A 175 0.40 4.23 -1.17
N TYR A 176 -0.90 4.42 -0.96
CA TYR A 176 -1.61 3.94 0.21
C TYR A 176 -2.75 3.03 -0.23
N LYS A 177 -2.74 1.80 0.29
CA LYS A 177 -3.75 0.78 -0.03
C LYS A 177 -4.89 0.83 1.00
N TRP A 178 -6.11 0.98 0.52
CA TRP A 178 -7.34 0.64 1.23
C TRP A 178 -7.88 -0.71 0.72
N GLU A 179 -8.90 -1.25 1.38
CA GLU A 179 -9.41 -2.61 1.12
C GLU A 179 -9.75 -2.89 -0.37
N VAL A 180 -10.19 -1.87 -1.10
CA VAL A 180 -10.66 -1.98 -2.50
C VAL A 180 -9.87 -1.08 -3.46
N ILE A 181 -9.26 -0.01 -2.96
CA ILE A 181 -8.63 1.04 -3.78
C ILE A 181 -7.24 1.34 -3.24
N GLU A 182 -6.28 1.52 -4.13
CA GLU A 182 -4.94 1.98 -3.79
C GLU A 182 -4.72 3.33 -4.47
N ILE A 183 -4.52 4.39 -3.69
CA ILE A 183 -4.23 5.72 -4.25
C ILE A 183 -2.72 5.92 -4.22
N LEU A 184 -2.18 6.43 -5.32
CA LEU A 184 -0.76 6.72 -5.46
C LEU A 184 -0.52 8.19 -5.78
N ALA A 185 0.65 8.65 -5.40
CA ALA A 185 1.27 9.89 -5.88
C ALA A 185 2.68 9.59 -6.40
N THR A 186 3.08 10.28 -7.46
CA THR A 186 4.38 10.15 -8.09
C THR A 186 4.91 11.53 -8.49
N ALA A 187 6.22 11.68 -8.44
CA ALA A 187 6.92 12.82 -9.01
C ALA A 187 8.20 12.31 -9.65
N GLY A 188 8.53 12.78 -10.86
CA GLY A 188 9.63 12.21 -11.63
C GLY A 188 10.14 13.11 -12.74
N LEU A 189 10.88 12.49 -13.65
CA LEU A 189 11.37 13.10 -14.87
C LEU A 189 10.55 12.60 -16.05
N SER A 190 10.17 13.52 -16.94
CA SER A 190 9.50 13.21 -18.19
C SER A 190 10.38 13.59 -19.37
N GLN A 191 10.46 12.73 -20.36
CA GLN A 191 10.84 13.12 -21.73
C GLN A 191 9.57 13.53 -22.46
N ILE A 192 9.50 14.81 -22.84
CA ILE A 192 8.32 15.48 -23.38
C ILE A 192 8.62 15.82 -24.83
N SER A 193 7.76 15.38 -25.73
CA SER A 193 7.82 15.73 -27.14
C SER A 193 7.25 17.13 -27.33
N VAL A 194 8.09 18.08 -27.71
CA VAL A 194 7.69 19.44 -28.06
C VAL A 194 7.77 19.59 -29.59
N SER A 195 6.66 20.02 -30.21
CA SER A 195 6.66 20.42 -31.61
C SER A 195 6.88 21.93 -31.68
N GLU A 196 7.82 22.37 -32.51
CA GLU A 196 8.03 23.80 -32.73
C GLU A 196 6.88 24.36 -33.60
N VAL A 197 6.33 25.50 -33.20
CA VAL A 197 5.16 26.09 -33.86
C VAL A 197 5.53 26.48 -35.30
N GLY A 198 5.06 25.70 -36.28
CA GLY A 198 5.24 25.96 -37.71
C GLY A 198 6.29 25.10 -38.41
N THR A 199 6.86 24.08 -37.76
CA THR A 199 7.75 23.08 -38.39
C THR A 199 7.22 21.65 -38.16
N GLU A 200 7.71 20.69 -38.96
CA GLU A 200 7.44 19.25 -38.75
C GLU A 200 8.43 18.61 -37.76
N ASP A 201 9.32 19.41 -37.16
CA ASP A 201 10.39 18.91 -36.29
C ASP A 201 9.85 18.67 -34.87
N VAL A 202 10.05 17.43 -34.39
CA VAL A 202 9.72 17.00 -33.02
C VAL A 202 11.01 16.95 -32.22
N GLU A 203 11.11 17.78 -31.20
CA GLU A 203 12.22 17.78 -30.24
C GLU A 203 11.78 17.13 -28.93
N SER A 204 12.71 16.48 -28.22
CA SER A 204 12.45 15.86 -26.92
C SER A 204 13.13 16.66 -25.83
N GLU A 205 12.34 17.19 -24.90
CA GLU A 205 12.81 17.99 -23.77
C GLU A 205 12.62 17.25 -22.45
N THR A 206 13.54 17.44 -21.52
CA THR A 206 13.41 16.86 -20.17
C THR A 206 12.67 17.83 -19.25
N GLY A 207 11.55 17.37 -18.70
CA GLY A 207 10.72 18.13 -17.76
C GLY A 207 10.51 17.42 -16.42
N LEU A 208 9.92 18.16 -15.48
CA LEU A 208 9.39 17.61 -14.24
C LEU A 208 7.96 17.17 -14.45
N THR A 209 7.54 16.14 -13.73
CA THR A 209 6.18 15.64 -13.79
C THR A 209 5.71 15.25 -12.40
N ALA A 210 4.45 15.54 -12.12
CA ALA A 210 3.77 15.12 -10.90
C ALA A 210 2.41 14.55 -11.25
N ALA A 211 2.06 13.43 -10.63
CA ALA A 211 0.79 12.76 -10.86
C ALA A 211 0.23 12.14 -9.59
N ILE A 212 -1.10 12.07 -9.56
CA ILE A 212 -1.87 11.26 -8.61
C ILE A 212 -2.63 10.20 -9.40
N GLY A 213 -2.97 9.11 -8.76
CA GLY A 213 -3.71 8.07 -9.47
C GLY A 213 -4.26 6.97 -8.59
N ILE A 214 -4.90 6.02 -9.26
CA ILE A 214 -5.43 4.80 -8.66
C ILE A 214 -4.62 3.63 -9.22
N ASN A 215 -4.12 2.79 -8.32
CA ASN A 215 -3.35 1.60 -8.63
C ASN A 215 -4.22 0.35 -8.59
N PHE A 216 -4.00 -0.56 -9.53
CA PHE A 216 -4.66 -1.85 -9.63
C PHE A 216 -3.61 -2.96 -9.65
N GLU A 217 -3.68 -3.86 -8.66
CA GLU A 217 -2.80 -5.02 -8.56
C GLU A 217 -3.15 -6.06 -9.62
N ILE A 218 -2.19 -6.36 -10.51
CA ILE A 218 -2.33 -7.41 -11.53
C ILE A 218 -1.56 -8.67 -11.10
N ASP A 219 -0.38 -8.49 -10.51
CA ASP A 219 0.45 -9.57 -9.95
C ASP A 219 1.15 -9.10 -8.67
N LYS A 220 1.81 -10.01 -7.95
CA LYS A 220 2.48 -9.74 -6.66
C LYS A 220 3.36 -8.48 -6.70
N ASN A 221 4.10 -8.28 -7.80
CA ASN A 221 5.03 -7.16 -7.94
C ASN A 221 4.63 -6.15 -9.03
N TRP A 222 3.56 -6.42 -9.78
CA TRP A 222 3.17 -5.62 -10.93
C TRP A 222 1.80 -5.01 -10.73
N ASP A 223 1.75 -3.70 -10.97
CA ASP A 223 0.51 -2.94 -10.89
C ASP A 223 0.30 -2.14 -12.18
N VAL A 224 -0.96 -1.86 -12.48
CA VAL A 224 -1.34 -0.87 -13.50
C VAL A 224 -2.02 0.29 -12.80
N ALA A 225 -1.61 1.49 -13.14
CA ALA A 225 -2.15 2.72 -12.58
C ALA A 225 -2.98 3.47 -13.63
N LEU A 226 -4.05 4.13 -13.19
CA LEU A 226 -4.67 5.23 -13.93
C LEU A 226 -4.22 6.54 -13.27
N LEU A 227 -3.65 7.44 -14.06
CA LEU A 227 -2.95 8.64 -13.59
C LEU A 227 -3.59 9.90 -14.15
N LEU A 228 -3.62 10.92 -13.30
CA LEU A 228 -3.86 12.32 -13.65
C LEU A 228 -2.63 13.10 -13.20
N GLY A 229 -1.99 13.80 -14.13
CA GLY A 229 -0.78 14.55 -13.82
C GLY A 229 -0.64 15.81 -14.62
N ALA A 230 0.43 16.54 -14.33
CA ALA A 230 0.86 17.72 -15.05
C ALA A 230 2.37 17.65 -15.28
N ASP A 231 2.81 18.23 -16.37
CA ASP A 231 4.21 18.32 -16.75
C ASP A 231 4.67 19.78 -16.75
N HIS A 232 5.92 19.99 -16.39
CA HIS A 232 6.52 21.31 -16.30
C HIS A 232 7.88 21.30 -16.98
N LEU A 233 8.01 22.10 -18.05
CA LEU A 233 9.28 22.44 -18.67
C LEU A 233 9.80 23.77 -18.11
N SER A 234 11.12 23.96 -18.11
CA SER A 234 11.76 25.20 -17.64
C SER A 234 12.39 25.97 -18.80
N GLY A 235 12.47 27.29 -18.67
CA GLY A 235 13.05 28.17 -19.69
C GLY A 235 12.10 28.43 -20.86
N ASP A 236 12.63 28.97 -21.96
CA ASP A 236 11.87 29.43 -23.12
C ASP A 236 10.97 28.32 -23.70
N LYS A 237 11.43 27.06 -23.68
CA LYS A 237 10.65 25.89 -24.11
C LYS A 237 9.38 25.69 -23.29
N GLY A 238 9.42 25.95 -21.98
CA GLY A 238 8.23 25.86 -21.11
C GLY A 238 7.27 27.03 -21.31
N ASP A 239 7.78 28.22 -21.63
CA ASP A 239 6.95 29.40 -21.91
C ASP A 239 6.22 29.28 -23.26
N GLU A 240 6.81 28.57 -24.23
CA GLU A 240 6.25 28.37 -25.57
C GLU A 240 5.40 27.10 -25.70
N TRP A 241 5.55 26.13 -24.80
CA TRP A 241 4.85 24.85 -24.90
C TRP A 241 3.38 24.97 -24.50
N GLU A 242 2.49 24.62 -25.43
CA GLU A 242 1.04 24.83 -25.26
C GLU A 242 0.41 24.00 -24.12
N TYR A 243 1.04 22.89 -23.73
CA TYR A 243 0.55 22.00 -22.65
C TYR A 243 1.27 22.19 -21.31
N GLN A 244 1.98 23.30 -21.14
CA GLN A 244 2.69 23.61 -19.89
C GLN A 244 1.70 23.62 -18.71
N ASP A 245 1.97 22.79 -17.70
CA ASP A 245 1.14 22.60 -16.51
C ASP A 245 -0.32 22.13 -16.80
N ASP A 246 -0.61 21.72 -18.03
CA ASP A 246 -1.91 21.16 -18.40
C ASP A 246 -2.07 19.72 -17.89
N ILE A 247 -3.32 19.39 -17.55
CA ILE A 247 -3.66 18.06 -17.05
C ILE A 247 -3.60 17.04 -18.18
N TRP A 248 -2.83 16.00 -17.96
CA TRP A 248 -2.81 14.81 -18.79
C TRP A 248 -3.40 13.60 -18.06
N ILE A 249 -3.92 12.65 -18.84
CA ILE A 249 -4.39 11.35 -18.37
C ILE A 249 -3.48 10.26 -18.93
N SER A 250 -3.15 9.25 -18.13
CA SER A 250 -2.37 8.11 -18.62
C SER A 250 -2.67 6.82 -17.86
N PHE A 251 -2.24 5.69 -18.43
CA PHE A 251 -1.99 4.47 -17.67
C PHE A 251 -0.50 4.27 -17.39
N GLY A 252 -0.16 3.92 -16.16
CA GLY A 252 1.19 3.59 -15.74
C GLY A 252 1.37 2.09 -15.54
N ILE A 253 2.60 1.61 -15.71
CA ILE A 253 3.00 0.26 -15.28
C ILE A 253 3.98 0.43 -14.13
N GLY A 254 3.63 -0.13 -12.98
CA GLY A 254 4.40 -0.02 -11.74
C GLY A 254 5.08 -1.33 -11.36
N PHE A 255 6.28 -1.21 -10.80
CA PHE A 255 6.96 -2.31 -10.11
C PHE A 255 7.11 -1.98 -8.62
N ASN A 256 6.59 -2.85 -7.77
CA ASN A 256 6.55 -2.67 -6.31
C ASN A 256 7.69 -3.42 -5.62
N PHE A 257 8.44 -2.74 -4.75
CA PHE A 257 9.56 -3.35 -4.01
C PHE A 257 9.19 -3.85 -2.61
N THR A 258 8.00 -3.52 -2.13
CA THR A 258 7.64 -3.55 -0.69
C THR A 258 6.43 -4.44 -0.38
N ARG A 259 6.09 -5.36 -1.27
CA ARG A 259 4.86 -6.17 -1.21
C ARG A 259 5.05 -7.64 -0.84
#